data_AF-A0A1Z9IYW9-F1
#
_entry.id   AF-A0A1Z9IYW9-F1
#
_cell.length_a   1.000
_cell.length_b   1.000
_cell.length_c   1.000
_cell.angle_alpha   90.00
_cell.angle_beta   90.00
_cell.angle_gamma   90.00
#
_symmetry.space_group_name_H-M   'P 1'
#
loop_
_entity.id
_entity.type
_entity.pdbx_description
1 polymer ?
#
loop_
_entity_poly.entity_id
_entity_poly.type
_entity_poly.pdbx_seq_one_letter_code
_entity_poly.pdbx_strand_id
1 'polypeptide(L)'
;MIIKYLSFLLGLIWSYSFIKTQSIFSNKTALLFKLFISKVSWFTFIAACYFGYKNFSFKATLIGIAIAIIIVHSFFFFLSNYLHKKIGYEYLLRIKTVFEYLLVGFIVYFLIF
;
A
#
# COMPACT_ATOMS: atom_id res chain seq x y z
N MET A 1 -6.53 -25.28 2.30
CA MET A 1 -6.41 -24.45 1.08
C MET A 1 -6.91 -23.02 1.29
N ILE A 2 -8.10 -22.82 1.88
CA ILE A 2 -8.67 -21.48 2.17
C ILE A 2 -7.69 -20.57 2.93
N ILE A 3 -7.08 -21.05 4.02
CA ILE A 3 -6.19 -20.24 4.86
C ILE A 3 -4.99 -19.73 4.06
N LYS A 4 -4.36 -20.59 3.26
CA LYS A 4 -3.25 -20.20 2.38
C LYS A 4 -3.67 -19.13 1.36
N TYR A 5 -4.89 -19.24 0.83
CA TYR A 5 -5.39 -18.30 -0.17
C TYR A 5 -5.73 -16.94 0.45
N LEU A 6 -6.27 -16.93 1.67
CA LEU A 6 -6.44 -15.72 2.49
C LEU A 6 -5.08 -15.06 2.77
N SER A 7 -4.07 -15.82 3.18
CA SER A 7 -2.72 -15.28 3.39
C SER A 7 -2.13 -14.69 2.11
N PHE A 8 -2.33 -15.34 0.96
CA PHE A 8 -1.94 -14.81 -0.35
C PHE A 8 -2.64 -13.49 -0.68
N LEU A 9 -3.97 -13.42 -0.54
CA LEU A 9 -4.74 -12.20 -0.78
C LEU A 9 -4.35 -11.07 0.18
N LEU A 10 -4.19 -11.37 1.48
CA LEU A 10 -3.74 -10.40 2.47
C LEU A 10 -2.36 -9.86 2.12
N GLY A 11 -1.43 -10.72 1.68
CA GLY A 11 -0.11 -10.29 1.22
C GLY A 11 -0.18 -9.32 0.04
N LEU A 12 -1.00 -9.63 -0.97
CA LEU A 12 -1.20 -8.76 -2.13
C LEU A 12 -1.84 -7.42 -1.76
N ILE A 13 -2.92 -7.45 -0.96
CA ILE A 13 -3.64 -6.24 -0.50
C ILE A 13 -2.69 -5.37 0.32
N TRP A 14 -1.93 -5.96 1.24
CA TRP A 14 -0.98 -5.26 2.07
C TRP A 14 0.09 -4.54 1.23
N SER A 15 0.83 -5.29 0.41
CA SER A 15 1.92 -4.72 -0.37
C SER A 15 1.42 -3.70 -1.41
N TYR A 16 0.29 -3.97 -2.07
CA TYR A 16 -0.28 -3.04 -3.04
C TYR A 16 -0.85 -1.78 -2.38
N SER A 17 -1.34 -1.86 -1.14
CA SER A 17 -1.77 -0.67 -0.37
C SER A 17 -0.60 0.28 -0.16
N PHE A 18 0.58 -0.20 0.23
CA PHE A 18 1.76 0.66 0.36
C PHE A 18 2.19 1.29 -0.95
N ILE A 19 2.16 0.51 -2.05
CA ILE A 19 2.44 1.05 -3.40
C ILE A 19 1.46 2.18 -3.73
N LYS A 20 0.17 1.99 -3.44
CA LYS A 20 -0.86 3.00 -3.72
C LYS A 20 -0.71 4.25 -2.84
N THR A 21 -0.35 4.10 -1.56
CA THR A 21 -0.12 5.21 -0.62
C THR A 21 0.91 6.21 -1.13
N GLN A 22 1.92 5.78 -1.90
CA GLN A 22 2.89 6.68 -2.53
C GLN A 22 2.22 7.84 -3.29
N SER A 23 1.08 7.58 -3.95
CA SER A 23 0.36 8.59 -4.75
C SER A 23 -0.30 9.70 -3.92
N ILE A 24 -0.37 9.57 -2.60
CA ILE A 24 -0.99 10.56 -1.70
C ILE A 24 0.02 11.64 -1.28
N PHE A 25 1.31 11.30 -1.20
CA PHE A 25 2.37 12.18 -0.71
C PHE A 25 2.78 13.27 -1.71
N SER A 26 3.33 14.38 -1.21
CA SER A 26 3.92 15.44 -2.02
C SER A 26 5.11 14.93 -2.85
N ASN A 27 5.46 15.58 -3.96
CA ASN A 27 6.49 15.07 -4.89
C ASN A 27 7.85 14.77 -4.22
N LYS A 28 8.28 15.60 -3.25
CA LYS A 28 9.55 15.40 -2.53
C LYS A 28 9.47 14.18 -1.61
N THR A 29 8.43 14.11 -0.78
CA THR A 29 8.22 13.01 0.16
C THR A 29 7.87 11.70 -0.55
N ALA A 30 7.16 11.77 -1.66
CA ALA A 30 6.81 10.63 -2.50
C ALA A 30 8.06 10.00 -3.14
N LEU A 31 9.11 10.77 -3.44
CA LEU A 31 10.39 10.24 -3.92
C LEU A 31 11.10 9.45 -2.83
N LEU A 32 11.16 9.99 -1.60
CA LEU A 32 11.69 9.29 -0.44
C LEU A 32 10.87 8.01 -0.16
N PHE A 33 9.54 8.13 -0.12
CA PHE A 33 8.65 6.99 0.03
C PHE A 33 8.88 5.93 -1.06
N LYS A 34 9.12 6.35 -2.31
CA LYS A 34 9.39 5.44 -3.43
C LYS A 34 10.65 4.63 -3.19
N LEU A 35 11.73 5.30 -2.79
CA LEU A 35 13.04 4.67 -2.58
C LEU A 35 13.02 3.67 -1.42
N PHE A 36 12.44 4.05 -0.28
CA PHE A 36 12.52 3.25 0.94
C PHE A 36 11.38 2.24 1.08
N ILE A 37 10.14 2.64 0.78
CA ILE A 37 8.96 1.83 1.08
C ILE A 37 8.39 1.19 -0.18
N SER A 38 8.22 1.94 -1.27
CA SER A 38 7.61 1.40 -2.49
C SER A 38 8.47 0.30 -3.10
N LYS A 39 9.81 0.42 -3.08
CA LYS A 39 10.72 -0.67 -3.55
C LYS A 39 10.53 -1.97 -2.78
N VAL A 40 10.51 -1.90 -1.44
CA VAL A 40 10.26 -3.08 -0.57
C VAL A 40 8.84 -3.61 -0.79
N SER A 41 7.86 -2.72 -0.99
CA SER A 41 6.47 -3.08 -1.25
C SER A 41 6.29 -3.77 -2.60
N TRP A 42 7.02 -3.34 -3.63
CA TRP A 42 7.06 -4.03 -4.93
C TRP A 42 7.69 -5.41 -4.81
N PHE A 43 8.77 -5.54 -4.04
CA PHE A 43 9.40 -6.84 -3.78
C PHE A 43 8.45 -7.79 -3.05
N THR A 44 7.77 -7.32 -2.00
CA THR A 44 6.78 -8.13 -1.28
C THR A 44 5.57 -8.48 -2.13
N PHE A 45 5.11 -7.58 -3.01
CA PHE A 45 4.05 -7.88 -3.98
C PHE A 45 4.47 -8.99 -4.95
N ILE A 46 5.68 -8.92 -5.50
CA ILE A 46 6.22 -9.96 -6.40
C ILE A 46 6.37 -11.29 -5.64
N ALA A 47 6.85 -11.27 -4.40
CA ALA A 47 6.95 -12.46 -3.56
C ALA A 47 5.57 -13.09 -3.27
N ALA A 48 4.54 -12.26 -3.04
CA ALA A 48 3.17 -12.73 -2.89
C ALA A 48 2.63 -13.34 -4.19
N CYS A 49 2.90 -12.73 -5.35
CA CYS A 49 2.57 -13.31 -6.66
C CYS A 49 3.26 -14.66 -6.88
N TYR A 50 4.56 -14.78 -6.54
CA TYR A 50 5.31 -16.03 -6.63
C TYR A 50 4.74 -17.11 -5.70
N PHE A 51 4.41 -16.74 -4.46
CA PHE A 51 3.73 -17.64 -3.53
C PHE A 51 2.38 -18.11 -4.08
N GLY A 52 1.61 -17.20 -4.67
CA GLY A 52 0.33 -17.52 -5.31
C GLY A 52 0.50 -18.52 -6.44
N TYR A 53 1.42 -18.24 -7.37
CA TYR A 53 1.74 -19.10 -8.50
C TYR A 53 2.20 -20.51 -8.08
N LYS A 54 3.01 -20.62 -7.00
CA LYS A 54 3.51 -21.90 -6.52
C LYS A 54 2.45 -22.75 -5.79
N ASN A 55 1.45 -22.12 -5.17
CA ASN A 55 0.47 -22.82 -4.33
C ASN A 55 -0.91 -22.98 -4.98
N PHE A 56 -1.24 -22.19 -6.01
CA PHE A 56 -2.55 -22.18 -6.66
C PHE A 56 -2.43 -22.25 -8.18
N SER A 57 -3.55 -22.49 -8.86
CA SER A 57 -3.57 -22.45 -10.31
C SER A 57 -3.26 -21.05 -10.83
N PHE A 58 -2.71 -20.96 -12.04
CA PHE A 58 -2.41 -19.69 -12.68
C PHE A 58 -3.65 -18.79 -12.80
N LYS A 59 -4.81 -19.38 -13.16
CA LYS A 59 -6.10 -18.68 -13.22
C LYS A 59 -6.50 -18.09 -11.87
N ALA A 60 -6.41 -18.86 -10.79
CA ALA A 60 -6.76 -18.39 -9.45
C ALA A 60 -5.81 -17.28 -8.96
N THR A 61 -4.52 -17.39 -9.29
CA THR A 61 -3.52 -16.37 -8.95
C THR A 61 -3.82 -15.03 -9.64
N LEU A 62 -4.10 -15.05 -10.95
CA LEU A 62 -4.46 -13.84 -11.69
C LEU A 62 -5.75 -13.19 -11.17
N ILE A 63 -6.77 -14.00 -10.87
CA ILE A 63 -8.02 -13.51 -10.28
C ILE A 63 -7.74 -12.86 -8.92
N GLY A 64 -6.92 -13.49 -8.07
CA GLY A 64 -6.55 -12.94 -6.77
C GLY A 64 -5.81 -11.61 -6.87
N ILE A 65 -4.89 -11.47 -7.83
CA ILE A 65 -4.18 -10.21 -8.11
C ILE A 65 -5.17 -9.12 -8.55
N ALA A 66 -6.07 -9.43 -9.49
CA ALA A 66 -7.07 -8.47 -9.97
C ALA A 66 -8.00 -8.03 -8.84
N ILE A 67 -8.49 -8.97 -8.02
CA ILE A 67 -9.33 -8.69 -6.86
C ILE A 67 -8.60 -7.78 -5.86
N ALA A 68 -7.35 -8.08 -5.53
CA ALA A 68 -6.58 -7.28 -4.59
C ALA A 68 -6.40 -5.83 -5.07
N ILE A 69 -6.09 -5.63 -6.35
CA ILE A 69 -5.95 -4.29 -6.96
C ILE A 69 -7.28 -3.53 -6.88
N ILE A 70 -8.39 -4.17 -7.29
CA ILE A 70 -9.73 -3.55 -7.27
C ILE A 70 -10.10 -3.16 -5.83
N ILE A 71 -9.95 -4.07 -4.87
CA ILE A 71 -10.26 -3.83 -3.46
C ILE A 71 -9.48 -2.62 -2.94
N VAL A 72 -8.17 -2.55 -3.19
CA VAL A 72 -7.33 -1.45 -2.71
C VAL A 72 -7.76 -0.12 -3.34
N HIS A 73 -8.00 -0.07 -4.65
CA HIS A 73 -8.47 1.17 -5.30
C HIS A 73 -9.83 1.63 -4.75
N SER A 74 -10.79 0.72 -4.64
CA SER A 74 -12.11 1.02 -4.07
C SER A 74 -12.01 1.49 -2.62
N PHE A 75 -11.17 0.83 -1.82
CA PHE A 75 -10.95 1.19 -0.42
C PHE A 75 -10.36 2.60 -0.29
N PHE A 76 -9.32 2.93 -1.06
CA PHE A 76 -8.71 4.26 -1.02
C PHE A 76 -9.68 5.35 -1.49
N PHE A 77 -10.47 5.09 -2.53
CA PHE A 77 -11.48 6.02 -3.00
C PHE A 77 -12.55 6.29 -1.93
N PHE A 78 -13.11 5.22 -1.35
CA PHE A 78 -14.14 5.34 -0.31
C PHE A 78 -13.59 6.04 0.94
N LEU A 79 -12.39 5.67 1.38
CA LEU A 79 -11.73 6.25 2.55
C LEU A 79 -11.45 7.75 2.34
N SER A 80 -10.90 8.13 1.18
CA SER A 80 -10.66 9.53 0.85
C SER A 80 -11.94 10.36 0.91
N ASN A 81 -13.03 9.87 0.31
CA ASN A 81 -14.32 10.55 0.32
C ASN A 81 -14.93 10.64 1.72
N TYR A 82 -14.85 9.56 2.50
CA TYR A 82 -15.34 9.52 3.87
C TYR A 82 -14.60 10.51 4.76
N LEU A 83 -13.27 10.52 4.70
CA LEU A 83 -12.43 11.44 5.46
C LEU A 83 -12.70 12.89 5.06
N HIS A 84 -12.87 13.17 3.76
CA HIS A 84 -13.13 14.52 3.27
C HIS A 84 -14.46 15.07 3.82
N LYS A 85 -15.51 14.24 3.84
CA LYS A 85 -16.82 14.62 4.41
C LYS A 85 -16.80 14.79 5.92
N LYS A 86 -16.04 13.96 6.64
CA LYS A 86 -16.08 13.91 8.12
C LYS A 86 -15.17 14.93 8.78
N ILE A 87 -13.98 15.14 8.22
CA ILE A 87 -12.90 15.90 8.88
C ILE A 87 -12.70 17.28 8.23
N GLY A 88 -13.09 17.42 6.96
CA GLY A 88 -12.87 18.63 6.18
C GLY A 88 -11.47 18.69 5.55
N TYR A 89 -11.36 19.43 4.45
CA TYR A 89 -10.16 19.47 3.61
C TYR A 89 -8.91 20.01 4.32
N GLU A 90 -9.05 21.12 5.05
CA GLU A 90 -7.94 21.78 5.77
C GLU A 90 -7.27 20.86 6.80
N TYR A 91 -8.08 20.13 7.56
CA TYR A 91 -7.58 19.18 8.55
C TYR A 91 -6.93 17.96 7.88
N LEU A 92 -7.44 17.50 6.73
CA LEU A 92 -6.80 16.43 5.97
C LEU A 92 -5.43 16.82 5.43
N LEU A 93 -5.27 18.07 4.96
CA LEU A 93 -3.97 18.59 4.56
C LEU A 93 -2.98 18.61 5.73
N ARG A 94 -3.43 19.01 6.93
CA ARG A 94 -2.59 18.96 8.14
C ARG A 94 -2.19 17.53 8.48
N ILE A 95 -3.12 16.58 8.48
CA ILE A 95 -2.84 15.16 8.73
C ILE A 95 -1.83 14.62 7.72
N LYS A 96 -2.04 14.88 6.43
CA LYS A 96 -1.08 14.49 5.38
C LYS A 96 0.32 15.04 5.69
N THR A 97 0.42 16.32 6.04
CA THR A 97 1.69 16.98 6.34
C THR A 97 2.38 16.35 7.55
N VAL A 98 1.63 16.01 8.61
CA VAL A 98 2.16 15.29 9.77
C VAL A 98 2.71 13.91 9.36
N PHE A 99 1.98 13.15 8.55
CA PHE A 99 2.48 11.86 8.02
C PHE A 99 3.74 12.02 7.19
N GLU A 100 3.87 13.10 6.40
CA GLU A 100 5.09 13.38 5.63
C GLU A 100 6.30 13.61 6.55
N TYR A 101 6.14 14.43 7.59
CA TYR A 101 7.22 14.66 8.56
C TYR A 101 7.58 13.39 9.34
N LEU A 102 6.57 12.62 9.76
CA LEU A 102 6.79 11.33 10.43
C LEU A 102 7.56 10.35 9.54
N LEU A 103 7.24 10.31 8.24
CA LEU A 103 7.95 9.48 7.28
C LEU A 103 9.44 9.86 7.19
N VAL A 104 9.71 11.16 7.05
CA VAL A 104 11.09 11.67 7.00
C VAL A 104 11.83 11.32 8.28
N GLY A 105 11.22 11.56 9.44
CA GLY A 105 11.79 11.21 10.74
C GLY A 105 12.07 9.70 10.87
N PHE A 106 11.16 8.86 10.40
CA PHE A 106 11.32 7.40 10.41
C PHE A 106 12.49 6.94 9.53
N ILE A 107 12.63 7.51 8.33
CA ILE A 107 13.75 7.20 7.43
C ILE A 107 15.07 7.66 8.04
N VAL A 108 15.13 8.88 8.61
CA VAL A 108 16.33 9.39 9.28
C VAL A 108 16.72 8.50 10.45
N TYR A 109 15.75 8.11 11.28
CA TYR A 109 15.98 7.17 12.38
C TYR A 109 16.57 5.85 11.88
N PHE A 110 15.97 5.23 10.87
CA PHE A 110 16.43 3.96 10.30
C PHE A 110 17.81 4.02 9.62
N LEU A 111 18.27 5.21 9.19
CA LEU A 111 19.61 5.38 8.63
C LEU A 111 20.68 5.63 9.69
N ILE A 112 20.31 6.18 10.85
CA ILE A 112 21.24 6.57 11.91
C ILE A 112 21.39 5.48 12.98
N PHE A 113 20.32 4.73 13.27
CA PHE A 113 20.26 3.64 14.25
C PHE A 113 19.98 2.31 13.55
#